data_AF-J2VMD0-F1
#
_entry.id   AF-J2VMD0-F1
#
_cell.length_a   1.000
_cell.length_b   1.000
_cell.length_c   1.000
_cell.angle_alpha   90.00
_cell.angle_beta   90.00
_cell.angle_gamma   90.00
#
_symmetry.space_group_name_H-M   'P 1'
#
loop_
_entity.id
_entity.type
_entity.pdbx_description
1 polymer ?
#
loop_
_entity_poly.entity_id
_entity_poly.type
_entity_poly.pdbx_seq_one_letter_code
_entity_poly.pdbx_strand_id
1 'polypeptide(L)' 'MKKSRFTEEQMVTIPREADKAPVAEVAKKHGVSEQTLYN' A
#
# COMPACT_ATOMS: atom_id res chain seq x y z
N MET A 1 5.24 10.70 18.23
CA MET A 1 5.13 10.53 16.76
C MET A 1 3.72 10.06 16.44
N LYS A 2 3.00 10.75 15.54
CA LYS A 2 1.64 10.34 15.14
C LYS A 2 1.71 8.88 14.70
N LYS A 3 0.90 7.99 15.27
CA LYS A 3 0.86 6.60 14.81
C LYS A 3 0.55 6.62 13.32
N SER A 4 1.51 6.25 12.49
CA SER A 4 1.25 6.08 11.07
C SER A 4 0.17 5.01 10.94
N ARG A 5 -0.80 5.23 10.06
CA ARG A 5 -1.88 4.27 9.79
C ARG A 5 -1.34 2.98 9.16
N PHE A 6 -0.09 3.00 8.71
CA PHE A 6 0.61 1.90 8.08
C PHE A 6 1.92 1.64 8.83
N THR A 7 2.31 0.37 8.90
CA THR A 7 3.65 -0.01 9.39
C THR A 7 4.72 0.43 8.39
N GLU A 8 5.96 0.58 8.83
CA GLU A 8 7.09 0.90 7.94
C GLU A 8 7.26 -0.17 6.85
N GLU A 9 7.02 -1.43 7.19
CA GLU A 9 7.02 -2.54 6.23
C GLU A 9 5.92 -2.39 5.17
N GLN A 10 4.71 -1.98 5.57
CA GLN A 10 3.59 -1.74 4.64
C GLN A 10 3.89 -0.58 3.68
N MET A 11 4.55 0.48 4.15
CA MET A 11 4.92 1.61 3.27
C MET A 11 5.88 1.22 2.13
N VAL A 12 6.68 0.16 2.31
CA VAL A 12 7.66 -0.29 1.31
C VAL A 12 7.17 -1.48 0.48
N THR A 13 6.40 -2.38 1.09
CA THR A 13 5.93 -3.61 0.43
C THR A 13 4.77 -3.35 -0.53
N ILE A 14 3.82 -2.47 -0.17
CA ILE A 14 2.62 -2.24 -0.98
C ILE A 14 2.97 -1.58 -2.34
N PRO A 15 3.83 -0.55 -2.42
CA PRO A 15 4.25 0.00 -3.72
C PRO A 15 5.01 -1.02 -4.58
N ARG A 16 5.87 -1.85 -3.97
CA ARG A 16 6.64 -2.88 -4.68
C ARG A 16 5.80 -4.04 -5.20
N GLU A 17 4.73 -4.41 -4.49
CA GLU A 17 3.75 -5.38 -4.99
C GLU A 17 2.92 -4.77 -6.14
N ALA A 18 2.56 -3.50 -6.04
CA ALA A 18 1.80 -2.81 -7.08
C ALA A 18 2.56 -2.51 -8.37
N ASP A 19 3.90 -2.44 -8.32
CA ASP A 19 4.73 -2.42 -9.54
C ASP A 19 4.69 -3.76 -10.31
N LYS A 20 4.38 -4.87 -9.62
CA LYS A 20 4.45 -6.22 -10.17
C LYS A 20 3.08 -6.85 -10.44
N ALA A 21 2.02 -6.32 -9.83
CA ALA A 21 0.67 -6.86 -9.86
C ALA A 21 -0.36 -5.73 -9.95
N PRO A 22 -1.62 -6.03 -10.32
CA PRO A 22 -2.66 -5.00 -10.40
C PRO A 22 -2.83 -4.27 -9.07
N VAL A 23 -2.71 -2.93 -9.10
CA VAL A 23 -2.85 -2.06 -7.92
C VAL A 23 -4.15 -2.31 -7.16
N ALA A 24 -5.23 -2.63 -7.88
CA ALA A 24 -6.53 -2.99 -7.33
C ALA A 24 -6.53 -4.25 -6.45
N GLU A 25 -5.74 -5.26 -6.81
CA GLU A 25 -5.63 -6.51 -6.04
C GLU A 25 -4.79 -6.29 -4.78
N VAL A 26 -3.68 -5.56 -4.92
CA VAL A 26 -2.78 -5.19 -3.82
C VAL A 26 -3.51 -4.29 -2.82
N ALA A 27 -4.26 -3.30 -3.31
CA ALA A 27 -5.11 -2.42 -2.52
C ALA A 27 -6.13 -3.21 -1.67
N LYS A 28 -6.84 -4.16 -2.30
CA LYS A 28 -7.79 -5.05 -1.60
C LYS A 28 -7.12 -5.96 -0.58
N LYS A 29 -5.96 -6.54 -0.91
CA LYS A 29 -5.20 -7.46 -0.05
C LYS A 29 -4.71 -6.77 1.23
N HIS A 30 -4.31 -5.51 1.12
CA HIS A 30 -3.78 -4.71 2.25
C HIS A 30 -4.81 -3.78 2.90
N GLY A 31 -6.06 -3.78 2.41
CA GLY A 31 -7.12 -2.92 2.94
C GLY A 31 -6.82 -1.42 2.76
N VAL A 32 -6.08 -1.06 1.70
CA VAL A 32 -5.69 0.32 1.38
C VAL A 32 -6.40 0.78 0.12
N SER A 33 -6.69 2.08 0.01
CA SER A 33 -7.19 2.62 -1.26
C SER A 33 -6.09 2.68 -2.31
N GLU A 34 -6.45 2.44 -3.57
CA GLU A 34 -5.53 2.61 -4.72
C GLU A 34 -4.92 4.02 -4.76
N GLN A 35 -5.69 5.03 -4.37
CA GLN A 35 -5.21 6.42 -4.26
C GLN A 35 -4.01 6.56 -3.32
N THR A 36 -3.90 5.73 -2.27
CA THR A 36 -2.77 5.79 -1.33
C THR A 36 -1.45 5.35 -1.97
N LEU A 37 -1.53 4.64 -3.09
CA LEU A 37 -0.36 4.16 -3.83
C LEU A 37 0.17 5.15 -4.85
N TYR A 38 -0.60 6.21 -5.14
CA TYR A 38 -0.24 7.26 -6.08
C TYR A 38 0.06 8.60 -5.39
N ASN A 39 -0.03 8.67 -4.06
CA ASN A 39 0.07 9.90 -3.27
C ASN A 39 1.40 10.01 -2.54
#